data_AF-A0A8S3TL21-F1
#
_entry.id   AF-A0A8S3TL21-F1
#
_cell.length_a   1.000
_cell.length_b   1.000
_cell.length_c   1.000
_cell.angle_alpha   90.00
_cell.angle_beta   90.00
_cell.angle_gamma   90.00
#
_symmetry.space_group_name_H-M   'P 1'
#
loop_
_entity.id
_entity.type
_entity.pdbx_description
1 polymer ?
#
loop_
_entity_poly.entity_id
_entity_poly.type
_entity_poly.pdbx_seq_one_letter_code
_entity_poly.pdbx_strand_id
1 'polypeptide(L)'
;MFIVLICSCADDHLWKRIDLSNRTLAPGVLGNVLRRGVQILRLAKSEIEGPVFICSPKVLSFTRLSRVQFLDLSMASITTPVLQELLSVCTHLKKLSLEHCPLNDQICHYIAENKNLEVINMSMCEGITVNGLMPICNNCTRLESLNIAWTGIHRHSVVYLSLCLPQSLLKLNISGCRENITDEEILQLVKRCYRLRELDLSDSTVITCNSIRYLTQYLKRLEYIALSRCYRIAPTTIPELQNILSLNVVDVFGMLRNTALQQLRQAISVDVNKYPFSSIARPTTGVRRTSIWGVPVRDNIL
;
A
#
# COMPACT_ATOMS: atom_id res chain seq x y z
N MET A 1 22.33 -23.17 10.55
CA MET A 1 23.32 -22.37 11.30
C MET A 1 22.77 -21.06 11.88
N PHE A 2 21.88 -20.32 11.19
CA PHE A 2 21.25 -19.10 11.72
C PHE A 2 20.24 -19.33 12.87
N ILE A 3 19.67 -20.52 13.00
CA ILE A 3 18.67 -20.85 14.05
C ILE A 3 19.34 -21.15 15.41
N VAL A 4 20.62 -21.56 15.41
CA VAL A 4 21.33 -21.99 16.64
C VAL A 4 22.01 -20.81 17.37
N LEU A 5 22.22 -19.67 16.71
CA LEU A 5 22.74 -18.44 17.34
C LEU A 5 21.65 -17.57 18.01
N ILE A 6 20.38 -17.99 17.95
CA ILE A 6 19.24 -17.20 18.45
C ILE A 6 19.18 -17.20 20.00
N CYS A 7 19.90 -18.08 20.70
CA CYS A 7 19.82 -18.19 22.16
C CYS A 7 20.87 -17.41 22.97
N SER A 8 21.90 -16.78 22.39
CA SER A 8 23.06 -16.32 23.18
C SER A 8 23.49 -14.85 23.09
N CYS A 9 22.85 -13.98 22.30
CA CYS A 9 23.24 -12.55 22.26
C CYS A 9 22.18 -11.64 22.88
N ALA A 10 22.51 -11.12 24.07
CA ALA A 10 21.74 -10.18 24.89
C ALA A 10 21.87 -8.71 24.45
N ASP A 11 22.23 -8.46 23.19
CA ASP A 11 22.38 -7.09 22.69
C ASP A 11 21.06 -6.60 22.09
N ASP A 12 20.31 -5.83 22.88
CA ASP A 12 19.01 -5.21 22.53
C ASP A 12 19.09 -4.34 21.27
N HIS A 13 20.28 -3.96 20.82
CA HIS A 13 20.47 -3.15 19.62
C HIS A 13 20.41 -3.96 18.31
N LEU A 14 20.82 -5.24 18.31
CA LEU A 14 20.91 -6.07 17.10
C LEU A 14 19.56 -6.55 16.56
N TRP A 15 18.48 -6.45 17.34
CA TRP A 15 17.17 -7.01 16.99
C TRP A 15 16.16 -5.98 16.49
N LYS A 16 16.54 -4.69 16.37
CA LYS A 16 15.60 -3.64 15.92
C LYS A 16 15.17 -3.81 14.45
N ARG A 17 16.01 -4.41 13.61
CA ARG A 17 15.84 -4.52 12.17
C ARG A 17 16.15 -5.94 11.71
N ILE A 18 15.17 -6.60 11.11
CA ILE A 18 15.28 -8.01 10.76
C ILE A 18 14.73 -8.23 9.36
N ASP A 19 15.51 -8.93 8.53
CA ASP A 19 15.10 -9.41 7.22
C ASP A 19 15.13 -10.94 7.17
N LEU A 20 13.92 -11.50 7.19
CA LEU A 20 13.59 -12.92 7.06
C LEU A 20 12.85 -13.21 5.74
N SER A 21 13.02 -12.35 4.72
CA SER A 21 12.45 -12.61 3.39
C SER A 21 12.94 -13.93 2.79
N ASN A 22 12.07 -14.61 2.05
CA ASN A 22 12.33 -15.91 1.40
C ASN A 22 12.75 -17.03 2.38
N ARG A 23 12.26 -16.99 3.62
CA ARG A 23 12.47 -18.04 4.63
C ARG A 23 11.17 -18.76 4.96
N THR A 24 11.28 -20.00 5.40
CA THR A 24 10.18 -20.71 6.07
C THR A 24 10.36 -20.57 7.57
N LEU A 25 9.34 -20.03 8.25
CA LEU A 25 9.31 -19.83 9.69
C LEU A 25 8.41 -20.91 10.29
N ALA A 26 9.03 -21.80 11.06
CA ALA A 26 8.31 -22.80 11.85
C ALA A 26 7.40 -22.12 12.91
N PRO A 27 6.40 -22.84 13.44
CA PRO A 27 5.50 -22.32 14.46
C PRO A 27 6.26 -21.71 15.65
N GLY A 28 5.77 -20.59 16.19
CA GLY A 28 6.37 -19.89 17.33
C GLY A 28 7.62 -19.05 17.06
N VAL A 29 8.30 -19.25 15.93
CA VAL A 29 9.52 -18.49 15.59
C VAL A 29 9.20 -17.01 15.47
N LEU A 30 8.11 -16.67 14.79
CA LEU A 30 7.69 -15.28 14.62
C LEU A 30 7.36 -14.62 15.97
N GLY A 31 6.65 -15.32 16.87
CA GLY A 31 6.38 -14.82 18.20
C GLY A 31 7.64 -14.53 19.01
N ASN A 32 8.68 -15.36 18.88
CA ASN A 32 9.98 -15.12 19.51
C ASN A 32 10.68 -13.89 18.94
N VAL A 33 10.57 -13.66 17.62
CA VAL A 33 11.09 -12.45 16.96
C VAL A 33 10.39 -11.19 17.49
N LEU A 34 9.06 -11.22 17.60
CA LEU A 34 8.28 -10.08 18.14
C LEU A 34 8.66 -9.74 19.58
N ARG A 35 8.79 -10.76 20.44
CA ARG A 35 9.18 -10.59 21.86
C ARG A 35 10.54 -9.93 22.06
N ARG A 36 11.44 -10.01 21.06
CA ARG A 36 12.74 -9.33 21.07
C ARG A 36 12.66 -7.84 20.72
N GLY A 37 11.46 -7.31 20.49
CA GLY A 37 11.26 -5.88 20.31
C GLY A 37 11.70 -5.35 18.95
N VAL A 38 11.64 -6.18 17.91
CA VAL A 38 11.88 -5.76 16.52
C VAL A 38 10.95 -4.61 16.13
N GLN A 39 11.49 -3.64 15.40
CA GLN A 39 10.76 -2.45 14.95
C GLN A 39 10.57 -2.45 13.43
N ILE A 40 11.53 -2.97 12.69
CA ILE A 40 11.52 -3.06 11.23
C ILE A 40 11.67 -4.53 10.87
N LEU A 41 10.60 -5.12 10.35
CA LEU A 41 10.52 -6.55 10.08
C LEU A 41 10.12 -6.77 8.63
N ARG A 42 11.01 -7.42 7.88
CA ARG A 42 10.75 -7.85 6.52
C ARG A 42 10.60 -9.36 6.45
N LEU A 43 9.45 -9.77 5.95
CA LEU A 43 8.98 -11.14 5.74
C LEU A 43 8.50 -11.33 4.30
N ALA A 44 8.95 -10.49 3.36
CA ALA A 44 8.54 -10.60 1.96
C ALA A 44 8.86 -12.01 1.40
N LYS A 45 7.89 -12.65 0.75
CA LYS A 45 8.03 -14.00 0.16
C LYS A 45 8.41 -15.09 1.17
N SER A 46 8.22 -14.87 2.47
CA SER A 46 8.42 -15.92 3.47
C SER A 46 7.19 -16.83 3.56
N GLU A 47 7.40 -18.07 4.00
CA GLU A 47 6.34 -18.97 4.44
C GLU A 47 6.28 -18.93 5.97
N ILE A 48 5.09 -18.69 6.53
CA ILE A 48 4.90 -18.49 7.97
C ILE A 48 3.89 -19.53 8.47
N GLU A 49 4.40 -20.54 9.16
CA GLU A 49 3.58 -21.57 9.79
C GLU A 49 3.02 -21.08 11.14
N GLY A 50 1.78 -21.49 11.42
CA GLY A 50 1.09 -21.14 12.66
C GLY A 50 1.29 -22.15 13.79
N PRO A 51 1.08 -21.75 15.06
CA PRO A 51 0.71 -20.41 15.51
C PRO A 51 1.89 -19.43 15.55
N VAL A 52 1.60 -18.12 15.62
CA VAL A 52 2.62 -17.08 15.88
C VAL A 52 3.24 -17.30 17.26
N PHE A 53 2.43 -17.67 18.26
CA PHE A 53 2.87 -17.94 19.63
C PHE A 53 2.54 -19.37 20.08
N ILE A 54 3.56 -20.18 20.41
CA ILE A 54 3.37 -21.57 20.88
C ILE A 54 2.66 -21.65 22.25
N CYS A 55 2.90 -20.68 23.13
CA CYS A 55 2.16 -20.57 24.40
C CYS A 55 1.12 -19.47 24.25
N SER A 56 -0.16 -19.82 24.38
CA SER A 56 -1.25 -18.85 24.41
C SER A 56 -0.95 -17.81 25.48
N PRO A 57 -0.97 -16.50 25.18
CA PRO A 57 -0.80 -15.47 26.19
C PRO A 57 -2.09 -15.38 27.03
N LYS A 58 -2.37 -16.38 27.87
CA LYS A 58 -3.47 -16.30 28.84
C LYS A 58 -3.11 -15.41 30.04
N VAL A 59 -1.86 -14.97 30.19
CA VAL A 59 -1.42 -14.15 31.35
C VAL A 59 -0.23 -13.23 31.03
N LEU A 60 -0.17 -12.59 29.85
CA LEU A 60 0.84 -11.54 29.59
C LEU A 60 0.11 -10.28 29.16
N SER A 61 0.33 -9.17 29.87
CA SER A 61 -0.34 -7.91 29.60
C SER A 61 -0.20 -7.55 28.11
N PHE A 62 -1.33 -7.49 27.40
CA PHE A 62 -1.42 -7.26 25.94
C PHE A 62 -0.71 -6.00 25.43
N THR A 63 -0.27 -5.11 26.31
CA THR A 63 0.26 -3.79 25.98
C THR A 63 1.74 -3.75 25.55
N ARG A 64 2.49 -4.87 25.52
CA ARG A 64 3.96 -4.83 25.23
C ARG A 64 4.54 -5.92 24.32
N LEU A 65 3.73 -6.71 23.60
CA LEU A 65 4.29 -7.87 22.88
C LEU A 65 5.01 -7.53 21.56
N SER A 66 4.59 -6.48 20.84
CA SER A 66 5.24 -6.07 19.59
C SER A 66 5.64 -4.60 19.63
N ARG A 67 6.83 -4.30 19.14
CA ARG A 67 7.33 -2.94 18.88
C ARG A 67 7.43 -2.66 17.37
N VAL A 68 6.86 -3.53 16.54
CA VAL A 68 6.94 -3.43 15.08
C VAL A 68 6.24 -2.16 14.63
N GLN A 69 6.98 -1.34 13.88
CA GLN A 69 6.48 -0.14 13.24
C GLN A 69 6.41 -0.32 11.71
N PHE A 70 7.36 -1.07 11.13
CA PHE A 70 7.51 -1.25 9.68
C PHE A 70 7.44 -2.75 9.41
N LEU A 71 6.38 -3.20 8.75
CA LEU A 71 6.11 -4.62 8.50
C LEU A 71 5.86 -4.87 7.01
N ASP A 72 6.78 -5.58 6.37
CA ASP A 72 6.64 -6.00 4.98
C ASP A 72 6.38 -7.51 4.90
N LEU A 73 5.14 -7.89 4.60
CA LEU A 73 4.68 -9.27 4.35
C LEU A 73 4.37 -9.51 2.86
N SER A 74 4.88 -8.67 1.95
CA SER A 74 4.54 -8.76 0.53
C SER A 74 4.82 -10.16 -0.02
N MET A 75 3.80 -10.79 -0.62
CA MET A 75 3.83 -12.14 -1.18
C MET A 75 4.19 -13.24 -0.17
N ALA A 76 4.00 -13.01 1.13
CA ALA A 76 4.20 -14.05 2.14
C ALA A 76 3.08 -15.11 2.05
N SER A 77 3.45 -16.38 2.19
CA SER A 77 2.50 -17.47 2.43
C SER A 77 2.16 -17.51 3.91
N ILE A 78 0.98 -17.03 4.27
CA ILE A 78 0.48 -16.96 5.65
C ILE A 78 -1.04 -17.16 5.63
N THR A 79 -1.56 -18.01 6.51
CA THR A 79 -3.01 -18.23 6.60
C THR A 79 -3.70 -17.10 7.36
N THR A 80 -4.98 -16.85 7.06
CA THR A 80 -5.76 -15.79 7.70
C THR A 80 -5.74 -15.84 9.24
N PRO A 81 -5.88 -17.00 9.92
CA PRO A 81 -5.80 -17.06 11.38
C PRO A 81 -4.44 -16.65 11.95
N VAL A 82 -3.33 -17.03 11.29
CA VAL A 82 -1.97 -16.67 11.71
C VAL A 82 -1.73 -15.18 11.49
N LEU A 83 -2.22 -14.61 10.39
CA LEU A 83 -2.15 -13.17 10.13
C LEU A 83 -2.97 -12.36 11.13
N GLN A 84 -4.15 -12.85 11.54
CA GLN A 84 -4.95 -12.26 12.61
C GLN A 84 -4.20 -12.27 13.95
N GLU A 85 -3.62 -13.41 14.33
CA GLU A 85 -2.82 -13.52 15.56
C GLU A 85 -1.64 -12.53 15.55
N LEU A 86 -0.92 -12.42 14.44
CA LEU A 86 0.19 -11.49 14.26
C LEU A 86 -0.25 -10.02 14.40
N LEU A 87 -1.30 -9.62 13.68
CA LEU A 87 -1.72 -8.23 13.66
C LEU A 87 -2.44 -7.80 14.95
N SER A 88 -3.07 -8.74 15.67
CA SER A 88 -3.71 -8.47 16.97
C SER A 88 -2.74 -7.93 18.04
N VAL A 89 -1.43 -8.18 17.88
CA VAL A 89 -0.40 -7.68 18.80
C VAL A 89 0.40 -6.50 18.23
N CYS A 90 0.24 -6.18 16.95
CA CYS A 90 0.99 -5.12 16.25
C CYS A 90 0.23 -3.79 16.28
N THR A 91 0.31 -3.08 17.41
CA THR A 91 -0.44 -1.83 17.69
C THR A 91 0.38 -0.54 17.54
N HIS A 92 1.60 -0.64 16.99
CA HIS A 92 2.52 0.48 16.77
C HIS A 92 2.92 0.66 15.29
N LEU A 93 2.19 0.04 14.37
CA LEU A 93 2.49 0.09 12.94
C LEU A 93 2.37 1.52 12.39
N LYS A 94 3.36 1.88 11.59
CA LYS A 94 3.42 3.10 10.75
C LYS A 94 3.39 2.75 9.27
N LYS A 95 4.03 1.65 8.87
CA LYS A 95 4.09 1.21 7.48
C LYS A 95 3.85 -0.29 7.39
N LEU A 96 2.85 -0.67 6.62
CA LEU A 96 2.41 -2.05 6.47
C LEU A 96 2.26 -2.39 5.00
N SER A 97 2.81 -3.53 4.59
CA SER A 97 2.46 -4.14 3.32
C SER A 97 2.04 -5.58 3.52
N LEU A 98 0.88 -5.89 2.96
CA LEU A 98 0.24 -7.20 2.91
C LEU A 98 0.03 -7.63 1.45
N GLU A 99 0.80 -7.07 0.50
CA GLU A 99 0.60 -7.32 -0.94
C GLU A 99 0.45 -8.82 -1.19
N HIS A 100 -0.63 -9.23 -1.85
CA HIS A 100 -0.90 -10.64 -2.18
C HIS A 100 -1.12 -11.58 -0.96
N CYS A 101 -1.35 -11.06 0.24
CA CYS A 101 -1.78 -11.86 1.40
C CYS A 101 -3.32 -12.03 1.44
N PRO A 102 -3.83 -13.15 2.00
CA PRO A 102 -5.27 -13.35 2.19
C PRO A 102 -5.80 -12.50 3.34
N LEU A 103 -6.81 -11.66 3.08
CA LEU A 103 -7.38 -10.75 4.08
C LEU A 103 -8.85 -11.10 4.42
N ASN A 104 -9.33 -10.50 5.49
CA ASN A 104 -10.74 -10.43 5.85
C ASN A 104 -11.01 -9.15 6.67
N ASP A 105 -12.26 -8.86 6.96
CA ASP A 105 -12.64 -7.63 7.68
C ASP A 105 -12.03 -7.55 9.08
N GLN A 106 -11.85 -8.68 9.78
CA GLN A 106 -11.25 -8.72 11.11
C GLN A 106 -9.76 -8.32 11.08
N ILE A 107 -9.02 -8.72 10.04
CA ILE A 107 -7.64 -8.25 9.84
C ILE A 107 -7.63 -6.73 9.68
N CYS A 108 -8.54 -6.17 8.88
CA CYS A 108 -8.61 -4.73 8.70
C CYS A 108 -8.96 -3.99 10.00
N HIS A 109 -9.75 -4.59 10.90
CA HIS A 109 -9.98 -4.03 12.24
C HIS A 109 -8.68 -3.93 13.05
N TYR A 110 -7.85 -4.97 13.08
CA TYR A 110 -6.55 -4.92 13.77
C TYR A 110 -5.61 -3.88 13.14
N ILE A 111 -5.61 -3.74 11.81
CA ILE A 111 -4.86 -2.68 11.12
C ILE A 111 -5.32 -1.31 11.62
N ALA A 112 -6.64 -1.08 11.71
CA ALA A 112 -7.25 0.18 12.11
C ALA A 112 -7.02 0.58 13.58
N GLU A 113 -6.52 -0.32 14.44
CA GLU A 113 -6.09 0.05 15.80
C GLU A 113 -4.84 0.93 15.79
N ASN A 114 -4.08 0.92 14.69
CA ASN A 114 -2.87 1.72 14.50
C ASN A 114 -3.22 3.15 14.03
N LYS A 115 -3.58 4.02 14.98
CA LYS A 115 -3.98 5.42 14.68
C LYS A 115 -2.88 6.27 14.04
N ASN A 116 -1.61 5.87 14.18
CA ASN A 116 -0.44 6.53 13.59
C ASN A 116 0.03 5.88 12.28
N LEU A 117 -0.79 5.04 11.66
CA LEU A 117 -0.46 4.36 10.41
C LEU A 117 -0.38 5.37 9.26
N GLU A 118 0.75 5.38 8.56
CA GLU A 118 1.11 6.35 7.51
C GLU A 118 1.03 5.70 6.11
N VAL A 119 1.39 4.42 5.99
CA VAL A 119 1.48 3.72 4.70
C VAL A 119 0.84 2.34 4.79
N ILE A 120 -0.08 2.05 3.86
CA ILE A 120 -0.71 0.75 3.70
C ILE A 120 -0.61 0.30 2.25
N ASN A 121 -0.05 -0.89 2.02
CA ASN A 121 -0.11 -1.57 0.74
C ASN A 121 -0.84 -2.91 0.87
N MET A 122 -2.05 -2.98 0.34
CA MET A 122 -2.92 -4.17 0.24
C MET A 122 -3.16 -4.55 -1.23
N SER A 123 -2.28 -4.16 -2.16
CA SER A 123 -2.46 -4.51 -3.56
C SER A 123 -2.52 -6.03 -3.77
N MET A 124 -3.36 -6.50 -4.69
CA MET A 124 -3.53 -7.93 -5.00
C MET A 124 -4.04 -8.77 -3.83
N CYS A 125 -4.54 -8.16 -2.76
CA CYS A 125 -5.22 -8.88 -1.69
C CYS A 125 -6.66 -9.24 -2.09
N GLU A 126 -7.14 -10.36 -1.59
CA GLU A 126 -8.53 -10.78 -1.72
C GLU A 126 -9.22 -10.79 -0.34
N GLY A 127 -10.56 -10.78 -0.33
CA GLY A 127 -11.35 -10.90 0.90
C GLY A 127 -11.62 -9.59 1.65
N ILE A 128 -11.21 -8.43 1.09
CA ILE A 128 -11.52 -7.11 1.65
C ILE A 128 -12.94 -6.69 1.27
N THR A 129 -13.78 -6.38 2.26
CA THR A 129 -15.09 -5.76 2.01
C THR A 129 -15.12 -4.30 2.48
N VAL A 130 -16.23 -3.61 2.21
CA VAL A 130 -16.46 -2.26 2.76
C VAL A 130 -16.34 -2.25 4.29
N ASN A 131 -16.79 -3.30 4.98
CA ASN A 131 -16.80 -3.36 6.44
C ASN A 131 -15.40 -3.35 7.03
N GLY A 132 -14.44 -4.01 6.37
CA GLY A 132 -13.02 -3.93 6.74
C GLY A 132 -12.40 -2.56 6.43
N LEU A 133 -12.85 -1.88 5.37
CA LEU A 133 -12.29 -0.58 4.97
C LEU A 133 -12.80 0.58 5.85
N MET A 134 -14.01 0.51 6.40
CA MET A 134 -14.56 1.61 7.21
C MET A 134 -13.67 1.98 8.42
N PRO A 135 -13.24 1.02 9.26
CA PRO A 135 -12.34 1.33 10.37
C PRO A 135 -11.02 1.96 9.92
N ILE A 136 -10.44 1.50 8.80
CA ILE A 136 -9.18 2.07 8.28
C ILE A 136 -9.38 3.53 7.89
N CYS A 137 -10.44 3.85 7.13
CA CYS A 137 -10.74 5.22 6.72
C CYS A 137 -11.03 6.14 7.92
N ASN A 138 -11.72 5.63 8.94
CA ASN A 138 -12.16 6.42 10.10
C ASN A 138 -11.05 6.62 11.15
N ASN A 139 -10.22 5.61 11.39
CA ASN A 139 -9.28 5.60 12.51
C ASN A 139 -7.85 5.99 12.10
N CYS A 140 -7.40 5.62 10.89
CA CYS A 140 -6.04 5.90 10.40
C CYS A 140 -5.94 7.32 9.81
N THR A 141 -6.20 8.34 10.62
CA THR A 141 -6.27 9.75 10.20
C THR A 141 -4.92 10.36 9.81
N ARG A 142 -3.81 9.63 10.02
CA ARG A 142 -2.45 9.98 9.57
C ARG A 142 -2.02 9.25 8.30
N LEU A 143 -2.91 8.51 7.65
CA LEU A 143 -2.59 7.75 6.45
C LEU A 143 -2.22 8.70 5.29
N GLU A 144 -0.99 8.58 4.79
CA GLU A 144 -0.45 9.40 3.71
C GLU A 144 -0.39 8.63 2.38
N SER A 145 -0.22 7.31 2.42
CA SER A 145 -0.09 6.49 1.22
C SER A 145 -0.92 5.22 1.32
N LEU A 146 -1.86 5.04 0.40
CA LEU A 146 -2.71 3.85 0.31
C LEU A 146 -2.59 3.20 -1.07
N ASN A 147 -2.33 1.90 -1.09
CA ASN A 147 -2.40 1.09 -2.30
C ASN A 147 -3.37 -0.08 -2.07
N ILE A 148 -4.46 -0.07 -2.82
CA ILE A 148 -5.52 -1.09 -2.84
C ILE A 148 -5.75 -1.60 -4.26
N ALA A 149 -4.73 -1.49 -5.10
CA ALA A 149 -4.80 -1.88 -6.50
C ALA A 149 -5.13 -3.36 -6.65
N TRP A 150 -5.98 -3.71 -7.62
CA TRP A 150 -6.27 -5.10 -7.97
C TRP A 150 -6.78 -5.97 -6.81
N THR A 151 -7.55 -5.38 -5.91
CA THR A 151 -8.14 -6.09 -4.74
C THR A 151 -9.52 -6.67 -5.01
N GLY A 152 -10.04 -6.51 -6.23
CA GLY A 152 -11.40 -6.94 -6.59
C GLY A 152 -12.52 -6.20 -5.84
N ILE A 153 -12.22 -5.05 -5.21
CA ILE A 153 -13.23 -4.30 -4.45
C ILE A 153 -14.43 -3.91 -5.32
N HIS A 154 -15.62 -4.19 -4.80
CA HIS A 154 -16.89 -3.90 -5.47
C HIS A 154 -17.22 -2.41 -5.46
N ARG A 155 -18.14 -2.01 -6.35
CA ARG A 155 -18.59 -0.62 -6.49
C ARG A 155 -18.98 0.06 -5.17
N HIS A 156 -19.69 -0.62 -4.28
CA HIS A 156 -20.08 -0.04 -2.99
C HIS A 156 -18.87 0.37 -2.13
N SER A 157 -17.80 -0.45 -2.13
CA SER A 157 -16.55 -0.10 -1.46
C SER A 157 -15.86 1.10 -2.11
N VAL A 158 -15.86 1.18 -3.45
CA VAL A 158 -15.28 2.33 -4.18
C VAL A 158 -16.03 3.62 -3.85
N VAL A 159 -17.37 3.59 -3.84
CA VAL A 159 -18.20 4.73 -3.43
C VAL A 159 -17.84 5.17 -2.01
N TYR A 160 -17.79 4.23 -1.07
CA TYR A 160 -17.40 4.54 0.31
C TYR A 160 -16.00 5.16 0.39
N LEU A 161 -15.01 4.60 -0.29
CA LEU A 161 -13.64 5.13 -0.30
C LEU A 161 -13.60 6.56 -0.85
N SER A 162 -14.29 6.83 -1.97
CA SER A 162 -14.35 8.18 -2.57
C SER A 162 -14.90 9.23 -1.60
N LEU A 163 -15.79 8.81 -0.69
CA LEU A 163 -16.44 9.67 0.29
C LEU A 163 -15.72 9.72 1.63
N CYS A 164 -14.91 8.73 2.00
CA CYS A 164 -14.45 8.54 3.38
C CYS A 164 -12.93 8.50 3.57
N LEU A 165 -12.12 8.42 2.50
CA LEU A 165 -10.66 8.43 2.60
C LEU A 165 -10.13 9.62 3.44
N PRO A 166 -9.06 9.44 4.23
CA PRO A 166 -8.56 10.49 5.11
C PRO A 166 -7.94 11.63 4.30
N GLN A 167 -8.18 12.88 4.72
CA GLN A 167 -7.65 14.07 4.02
C GLN A 167 -6.12 14.23 4.12
N SER A 168 -5.47 13.44 4.99
CA SER A 168 -4.01 13.34 5.06
C SER A 168 -3.40 12.65 3.83
N LEU A 169 -4.21 11.98 3.01
CA LEU A 169 -3.72 11.16 1.91
C LEU A 169 -3.00 12.00 0.85
N LEU A 170 -1.77 11.59 0.54
CA LEU A 170 -0.89 12.19 -0.47
C LEU A 170 -0.69 11.27 -1.66
N LYS A 171 -0.78 9.95 -1.47
CA LYS A 171 -0.56 8.96 -2.54
C LYS A 171 -1.66 7.91 -2.51
N LEU A 172 -2.32 7.69 -3.65
CA LEU A 172 -3.39 6.72 -3.77
C LEU A 172 -3.22 5.88 -5.03
N ASN A 173 -3.22 4.57 -4.85
CA ASN A 173 -3.39 3.62 -5.94
C ASN A 173 -4.69 2.84 -5.74
N ILE A 174 -5.65 3.09 -6.63
CA ILE A 174 -6.94 2.39 -6.73
C ILE A 174 -7.12 1.79 -8.13
N SER A 175 -6.01 1.47 -8.80
CA SER A 175 -6.02 0.84 -10.12
C SER A 175 -6.64 -0.55 -10.11
N GLY A 176 -7.17 -0.98 -11.26
CA GLY A 176 -7.82 -2.28 -11.39
C GLY A 176 -9.28 -2.32 -10.90
N CYS A 177 -9.87 -1.17 -10.57
CA CYS A 177 -11.31 -1.08 -10.25
C CYS A 177 -12.22 -1.29 -11.47
N ARG A 178 -11.70 -1.19 -12.70
CA ARG A 178 -12.43 -1.44 -13.96
C ARG A 178 -13.76 -0.67 -14.02
N GLU A 179 -14.90 -1.36 -14.10
CA GLU A 179 -16.24 -0.79 -14.15
C GLU A 179 -16.77 -0.27 -12.80
N ASN A 180 -16.08 -0.56 -11.69
CA ASN A 180 -16.54 -0.20 -10.34
C ASN A 180 -16.29 1.27 -9.97
N ILE A 181 -15.53 2.03 -10.78
CA ILE A 181 -15.21 3.44 -10.55
C ILE A 181 -15.59 4.29 -11.76
N THR A 182 -16.43 5.31 -11.56
CA THR A 182 -16.90 6.24 -12.60
C THR A 182 -16.45 7.66 -12.32
N ASP A 183 -16.73 8.58 -13.25
CA ASP A 183 -16.41 10.00 -13.11
C ASP A 183 -16.99 10.62 -11.83
N GLU A 184 -18.14 10.12 -11.34
CA GLU A 184 -18.76 10.59 -10.09
C GLU A 184 -17.89 10.27 -8.87
N GLU A 185 -17.42 9.03 -8.73
CA GLU A 185 -16.52 8.67 -7.63
C GLU A 185 -15.17 9.39 -7.75
N ILE A 186 -14.69 9.66 -8.97
CA ILE A 186 -13.49 10.50 -9.17
C ILE A 186 -13.74 11.91 -8.66
N LEU A 187 -14.88 12.53 -8.99
CA LEU A 187 -15.24 13.87 -8.50
C LEU A 187 -15.26 13.94 -6.98
N GLN A 188 -15.90 12.98 -6.31
CA GLN A 188 -15.95 12.94 -4.84
C GLN A 188 -14.56 12.74 -4.23
N LEU A 189 -13.78 11.81 -4.80
CA LEU A 189 -12.43 11.51 -4.35
C LEU A 189 -11.51 12.72 -4.44
N VAL A 190 -11.50 13.45 -5.56
CA VAL A 190 -10.59 14.60 -5.73
C VAL A 190 -11.02 15.82 -4.90
N LYS A 191 -12.32 15.97 -4.61
CA LYS A 191 -12.82 17.00 -3.69
C LYS A 191 -12.41 16.71 -2.25
N ARG A 192 -12.46 15.44 -1.84
CA ARG A 192 -12.07 15.02 -0.48
C ARG A 192 -10.56 14.99 -0.29
N CYS A 193 -9.83 14.41 -1.23
CA CYS A 193 -8.37 14.20 -1.18
C CYS A 193 -7.62 15.24 -2.03
N TYR A 194 -7.95 16.52 -1.87
CA TYR A 194 -7.37 17.62 -2.67
C TYR A 194 -5.85 17.82 -2.49
N ARG A 195 -5.24 17.14 -1.51
CA ARG A 195 -3.80 17.18 -1.19
C ARG A 195 -2.97 16.10 -1.91
N LEU A 196 -3.62 15.26 -2.73
CA LEU A 196 -2.95 14.19 -3.48
C LEU A 196 -1.81 14.74 -4.34
N ARG A 197 -0.69 14.01 -4.30
CA ARG A 197 0.53 14.20 -5.09
C ARG A 197 0.73 13.06 -6.10
N GLU A 198 0.34 11.85 -5.76
CA GLU A 198 0.43 10.70 -6.66
C GLU A 198 -0.91 9.98 -6.72
N LEU A 199 -1.45 9.80 -7.92
CA LEU A 199 -2.72 9.11 -8.13
C LEU A 199 -2.62 8.10 -9.27
N ASP A 200 -2.94 6.85 -8.99
CA ASP A 200 -2.99 5.79 -9.99
C ASP A 200 -4.42 5.26 -10.11
N LEU A 201 -5.02 5.56 -11.27
CA LEU A 201 -6.36 5.16 -11.70
C LEU A 201 -6.30 4.17 -12.87
N SER A 202 -5.14 3.55 -13.12
CA SER A 202 -4.98 2.64 -14.26
C SER A 202 -6.05 1.55 -14.25
N ASP A 203 -6.46 1.10 -15.43
CA ASP A 203 -7.50 0.09 -15.63
C ASP A 203 -8.87 0.48 -15.07
N SER A 204 -9.14 1.78 -14.93
CA SER A 204 -10.50 2.30 -14.72
C SER A 204 -11.19 2.42 -16.07
N THR A 205 -11.90 1.38 -16.49
CA THR A 205 -12.34 1.21 -17.90
C THR A 205 -13.53 2.08 -18.28
N VAL A 206 -14.23 2.67 -17.29
CA VAL A 206 -15.45 3.43 -17.53
C VAL A 206 -15.33 4.93 -17.31
N ILE A 207 -14.21 5.42 -16.74
CA ILE A 207 -13.96 6.86 -16.57
C ILE A 207 -13.73 7.55 -17.91
N THR A 208 -14.16 8.81 -18.02
CA THR A 208 -14.12 9.58 -19.28
C THR A 208 -13.30 10.85 -19.13
N CYS A 209 -13.33 11.71 -20.14
CA CYS A 209 -12.71 13.03 -20.12
C CYS A 209 -13.19 13.92 -18.96
N ASN A 210 -14.38 13.66 -18.38
CA ASN A 210 -14.84 14.41 -17.21
C ASN A 210 -13.91 14.20 -16.01
N SER A 211 -13.36 13.00 -15.83
CA SER A 211 -12.34 12.75 -14.80
C SER A 211 -11.11 13.65 -14.97
N ILE A 212 -10.62 13.89 -16.20
CA ILE A 212 -9.50 14.80 -16.47
C ILE A 212 -9.83 16.23 -16.01
N ARG A 213 -11.04 16.70 -16.29
CA ARG A 213 -11.51 18.03 -15.87
C ARG A 213 -11.58 18.15 -14.35
N TYR A 214 -12.08 17.12 -13.65
CA TYR A 214 -12.12 17.12 -12.19
C TYR A 214 -10.71 17.09 -11.59
N LEU A 215 -9.80 16.28 -12.13
CA LEU A 215 -8.40 16.21 -11.70
C LEU A 215 -7.73 17.59 -11.82
N THR A 216 -7.83 18.22 -12.99
CA THR A 216 -7.25 19.54 -13.26
C THR A 216 -7.89 20.64 -12.42
N GLN A 217 -9.19 20.55 -12.12
CA GLN A 217 -9.90 21.50 -11.29
C GLN A 217 -9.48 21.45 -9.82
N TYR A 218 -9.36 20.25 -9.23
CA TYR A 218 -9.23 20.11 -7.77
C TYR A 218 -7.81 19.75 -7.29
N LEU A 219 -7.02 18.98 -8.05
CA LEU A 219 -5.72 18.47 -7.58
C LEU A 219 -4.55 19.37 -7.96
N LYS A 220 -4.42 20.54 -7.33
CA LYS A 220 -3.39 21.53 -7.66
C LYS A 220 -1.96 21.14 -7.25
N ARG A 221 -1.80 20.08 -6.48
CA ARG A 221 -0.51 19.56 -5.97
C ARG A 221 -0.14 18.21 -6.56
N LEU A 222 -0.85 17.76 -7.60
CA LEU A 222 -0.60 16.46 -8.21
C LEU A 222 0.71 16.49 -9.01
N GLU A 223 1.63 15.60 -8.64
CA GLU A 223 2.97 15.46 -9.22
C GLU A 223 3.05 14.27 -10.19
N TYR A 224 2.24 13.23 -9.97
CA TYR A 224 2.18 12.01 -10.78
C TYR A 224 0.74 11.56 -10.96
N ILE A 225 0.38 11.21 -12.20
CA ILE A 225 -0.86 10.51 -12.49
C ILE A 225 -0.66 9.33 -13.45
N ALA A 226 -1.31 8.21 -13.15
CA ALA A 226 -1.43 7.09 -14.06
C ALA A 226 -2.89 6.85 -14.44
N LEU A 227 -3.13 6.80 -15.75
CA LEU A 227 -4.42 6.59 -16.42
C LEU A 227 -4.30 5.42 -17.42
N SER A 228 -3.29 4.58 -17.27
CA SER A 228 -3.01 3.51 -18.23
C SER A 228 -4.24 2.62 -18.42
N ARG A 229 -4.55 2.26 -19.67
CA ARG A 229 -5.71 1.42 -20.03
C ARG A 229 -7.08 2.00 -19.65
N CYS A 230 -7.20 3.32 -19.44
CA CYS A 230 -8.48 4.03 -19.30
C CYS A 230 -9.07 4.37 -20.68
N TYR A 231 -9.52 3.36 -21.43
CA TYR A 231 -9.82 3.45 -22.87
C TYR A 231 -10.94 4.43 -23.27
N ARG A 232 -11.77 4.90 -22.33
CA ARG A 232 -12.85 5.87 -22.60
C ARG A 232 -12.42 7.33 -22.46
N ILE A 233 -11.20 7.59 -22.02
CA ILE A 233 -10.63 8.93 -22.06
C ILE A 233 -10.18 9.23 -23.49
N ALA A 234 -10.76 10.27 -24.09
CA ALA A 234 -10.34 10.71 -25.41
C ALA A 234 -8.90 11.24 -25.36
N PRO A 235 -7.98 10.74 -26.21
CA PRO A 235 -6.58 11.18 -26.24
C PRO A 235 -6.38 12.69 -26.32
N THR A 236 -7.29 13.38 -27.01
CA THR A 236 -7.28 14.85 -27.19
C THR A 236 -7.44 15.63 -25.89
N THR A 237 -7.91 15.00 -24.81
CA THR A 237 -8.10 15.65 -23.50
C THR A 237 -6.92 15.46 -22.55
N ILE A 238 -6.03 14.50 -22.82
CA ILE A 238 -4.84 14.25 -21.99
C ILE A 238 -3.96 15.51 -21.86
N PRO A 239 -3.77 16.34 -22.92
CA PRO A 239 -3.03 17.59 -22.79
C PRO A 239 -3.58 18.58 -21.77
N GLU A 240 -4.86 18.50 -21.38
CA GLU A 240 -5.43 19.37 -20.34
C GLU A 240 -4.78 19.15 -18.97
N LEU A 241 -4.18 17.97 -18.72
CA LEU A 241 -3.49 17.65 -17.46
C LEU A 241 -2.31 18.58 -17.18
N GLN A 242 -1.69 19.17 -18.21
CA GLN A 242 -0.59 20.13 -18.04
C GLN A 242 -1.02 21.43 -17.32
N ASN A 243 -2.33 21.67 -17.21
CA ASN A 243 -2.86 22.79 -16.41
C ASN A 243 -2.62 22.60 -14.90
N ILE A 244 -2.24 21.40 -14.47
CA ILE A 244 -1.74 21.14 -13.12
C ILE A 244 -0.24 21.46 -13.10
N LEU A 245 0.12 22.67 -12.66
CA LEU A 245 1.49 23.18 -12.72
C LEU A 245 2.53 22.36 -11.94
N SER A 246 2.09 21.53 -10.99
CA SER A 246 2.96 20.63 -10.22
C SER A 246 3.20 19.27 -10.88
N LEU A 247 2.50 18.97 -11.98
CA LEU A 247 2.50 17.65 -12.60
C LEU A 247 3.80 17.41 -13.35
N ASN A 248 4.50 16.34 -12.98
CA ASN A 248 5.79 15.97 -13.54
C ASN A 248 5.69 14.76 -14.47
N VAL A 249 4.76 13.84 -14.21
CA VAL A 249 4.65 12.57 -14.94
C VAL A 249 3.19 12.18 -15.19
N VAL A 250 2.89 11.75 -16.42
CA VAL A 250 1.62 11.15 -16.85
C VAL A 250 1.87 9.81 -17.51
N ASP A 251 1.33 8.74 -16.93
CA ASP A 251 1.43 7.39 -17.49
C ASP A 251 0.10 6.93 -18.09
N VAL A 252 0.08 6.75 -19.40
CA VAL A 252 -1.08 6.40 -20.26
C VAL A 252 -0.78 5.16 -21.11
N PHE A 253 -0.08 4.18 -20.53
CA PHE A 253 0.28 2.95 -21.22
C PHE A 253 -0.95 2.23 -21.77
N GLY A 254 -0.84 1.72 -23.00
CA GLY A 254 -1.90 0.98 -23.68
C GLY A 254 -3.05 1.82 -24.24
N MET A 255 -3.08 3.14 -24.02
CA MET A 255 -4.15 4.00 -24.54
C MET A 255 -3.92 4.51 -25.97
N LEU A 256 -2.66 4.65 -26.39
CA LEU A 256 -2.27 5.34 -27.62
C LEU A 256 -1.40 4.47 -28.50
N ARG A 257 -1.56 4.61 -29.83
CA ARG A 257 -0.59 4.10 -30.81
C ARG A 257 0.69 4.92 -30.76
N ASN A 258 1.80 4.36 -31.23
CA ASN A 258 3.13 4.99 -31.18
C ASN A 258 3.17 6.40 -31.79
N THR A 259 2.49 6.64 -32.91
CA THR A 259 2.43 7.96 -33.56
C THR A 259 1.70 9.00 -32.69
N ALA A 260 0.53 8.66 -32.16
CA ALA A 260 -0.23 9.53 -31.26
C ALA A 260 0.51 9.77 -29.94
N LEU A 261 1.24 8.78 -29.43
CA LEU A 261 2.07 8.92 -28.22
C LEU A 261 3.23 9.90 -28.44
N GLN A 262 3.88 9.86 -29.61
CA GLN A 262 4.92 10.83 -29.97
C GLN A 262 4.36 12.25 -30.07
N GLN A 263 3.19 12.41 -30.70
CA GLN A 263 2.50 13.70 -30.76
C GLN A 263 2.15 14.23 -29.36
N LEU A 264 1.64 13.38 -28.48
CA LEU A 264 1.35 13.77 -27.09
C LEU A 264 2.62 14.24 -26.37
N ARG A 265 3.73 13.51 -26.50
CA ARG A 265 5.03 13.89 -25.91
C ARG A 265 5.57 15.22 -26.41
N GLN A 266 5.22 15.63 -27.63
CA GLN A 266 5.58 16.93 -28.17
C GLN A 266 4.61 18.05 -27.73
N ALA A 267 3.37 17.69 -27.40
CA ALA A 267 2.30 18.62 -27.06
C ALA A 267 2.28 19.05 -25.59
N ILE A 268 2.94 18.30 -24.69
CA ILE A 268 3.00 18.62 -23.26
C ILE A 268 4.43 18.59 -22.73
N SER A 269 4.72 19.39 -21.72
CA SER A 269 6.02 19.46 -21.04
C SER A 269 6.24 18.37 -19.97
N VAL A 270 5.20 17.58 -19.68
CA VAL A 270 5.18 16.55 -18.65
C VAL A 270 5.76 15.24 -19.20
N ASP A 271 6.53 14.50 -18.39
CA ASP A 271 7.07 13.20 -18.80
C ASP A 271 5.93 12.20 -19.07
N VAL A 272 5.97 11.52 -20.22
CA VAL A 272 4.92 10.56 -20.62
C VAL A 272 5.42 9.12 -20.65
N ASN A 273 4.71 8.22 -19.96
CA ASN A 273 5.01 6.78 -19.90
C ASN A 273 6.40 6.50 -19.33
N LYS A 274 6.70 7.10 -18.17
CA LYS A 274 7.98 6.98 -17.46
C LYS A 274 8.03 5.76 -16.54
N TYR A 275 6.94 5.45 -15.84
CA TYR A 275 6.93 4.40 -14.82
C TYR A 275 5.95 3.28 -15.18
N PRO A 276 6.41 2.14 -15.73
CA PRO A 276 5.53 1.02 -16.03
C PRO A 276 4.95 0.34 -14.77
N PHE A 277 5.51 0.63 -13.59
CA PHE A 277 5.06 0.07 -12.32
C PHE A 277 4.88 1.19 -11.28
N SER A 278 3.73 1.19 -10.63
CA SER A 278 3.45 2.11 -9.52
C SER A 278 4.34 1.82 -8.30
N SER A 279 4.88 2.88 -7.71
CA SER A 279 5.67 2.81 -6.47
C SER A 279 4.85 3.10 -5.20
N ILE A 280 3.58 3.48 -5.36
CA ILE A 280 2.70 3.93 -4.27
C ILE A 280 2.60 2.85 -3.20
N ALA A 281 2.90 3.25 -1.95
CA ALA A 281 2.94 2.43 -0.74
C ALA A 281 3.88 1.21 -0.75
N ARG A 282 4.59 0.90 -1.84
CA ARG A 282 5.41 -0.31 -1.95
C ARG A 282 6.61 -0.24 -0.99
N PRO A 283 6.92 -1.33 -0.24
CA PRO A 283 8.04 -1.35 0.71
C PRO A 283 9.37 -1.14 0.01
N THR A 284 9.59 -1.82 -1.12
CA THR A 284 10.84 -1.73 -1.86
C THR A 284 10.60 -1.15 -3.24
N THR A 285 11.33 -0.10 -3.59
CA THR A 285 11.28 0.56 -4.89
C THR A 285 12.68 0.56 -5.53
N GLY A 286 12.75 0.35 -6.84
CA GLY A 286 14.00 0.30 -7.59
C GLY A 286 14.90 -0.91 -7.26
N VAL A 287 16.22 -0.74 -7.42
CA VAL A 287 17.22 -1.83 -7.34
C VAL A 287 17.63 -2.14 -5.89
N ARG A 288 17.36 -1.24 -4.93
CA ARG A 288 17.76 -1.38 -3.53
C ARG A 288 16.86 -2.35 -2.77
N ARG A 289 17.20 -3.64 -2.83
CA ARG A 289 16.50 -4.72 -2.13
C ARG A 289 16.87 -4.86 -0.64
N THR A 290 17.66 -3.95 -0.06
CA THR A 290 18.17 -4.04 1.32
C THR A 290 17.45 -3.10 2.30
N SER A 291 16.39 -2.42 1.87
CA SER A 291 15.63 -1.47 2.69
C SER A 291 14.14 -1.58 2.40
N ILE A 292 13.29 -1.31 3.40
CA ILE A 292 11.85 -1.10 3.24
C ILE A 292 11.48 0.34 3.61
N TRP A 293 10.71 1.00 2.75
CA TRP A 293 10.35 2.41 2.81
C TRP A 293 11.53 3.35 3.11
N GLY A 294 12.66 3.07 2.46
CA GLY A 294 13.90 3.83 2.61
C GLY A 294 14.71 3.52 3.87
N VAL A 295 14.27 2.58 4.72
CA VAL A 295 14.97 2.22 5.95
C VAL A 295 15.65 0.85 5.81
N PRO A 296 16.95 0.73 6.14
CA PRO A 296 17.65 -0.56 6.12
C PRO A 296 16.95 -1.62 6.99
N VAL A 297 16.93 -2.86 6.51
CA VAL A 297 16.33 -4.00 7.24
C VAL A 297 17.37 -4.86 7.95
N ARG A 298 18.65 -4.52 7.82
CA ARG A 298 19.78 -5.08 8.57
C ARG A 298 20.71 -3.91 8.91
N ASP A 299 21.43 -4.03 10.02
CA ASP A 299 22.51 -3.10 10.29
C ASP A 299 23.69 -3.41 9.35
N ASN A 300 24.35 -2.36 8.86
CA ASN A 300 25.56 -2.51 8.07
C ASN A 300 26.65 -3.00 9.01
N ILE A 301 26.85 -4.31 9.09
CA ILE A 301 28.07 -4.86 9.65
C ILE A 301 29.13 -4.63 8.56
N LEU A 302 30.00 -3.64 8.80
CA LEU A 302 31.21 -3.39 8.00
C LEU A 302 32.16 -4.60 8.10
#